data_AF-A0A945WQA1-F1
#
_entry.id   AF-A0A945WQA1-F1
#
_cell.length_a   1.000
_cell.length_b   1.000
_cell.length_c   1.000
_cell.angle_alpha   90.00
_cell.angle_beta   90.00
_cell.angle_gamma   90.00
#
_symmetry.space_group_name_H-M   'P 1'
#
loop_
_entity.id
_entity.type
_entity.pdbx_description
1 polymer ?
#
loop_
_entity_poly.entity_id
_entity_poly.type
_entity_poly.pdbx_seq_one_letter_code
_entity_poly.pdbx_strand_id
1 'polypeptide(L)'
;MKETQVMAVVNVTPDSFSDGGRFDSEDLVEVAKQMVLDGATILDIGGESTGPGSRDVSLEEELLRVVPAIRAVRAALPDVIISVDTWKSEVARAALEAGA
;
A
#
# COMPACT_ATOMS: atom_id res chain seq x y z
N MET A 1 -25.77 -9.73 -11.10
CA MET A 1 -25.92 -8.53 -10.24
C MET A 1 -24.52 -7.95 -10.07
N LYS A 2 -24.35 -6.64 -9.89
CA LYS A 2 -23.03 -6.08 -9.57
C LYS A 2 -22.78 -6.28 -8.07
N GLU A 3 -21.63 -6.85 -7.72
CA GLU A 3 -21.22 -7.05 -6.33
C GLU A 3 -20.44 -5.81 -5.84
N THR A 4 -20.70 -5.38 -4.61
CA THR A 4 -19.92 -4.35 -3.94
C THR A 4 -18.49 -4.86 -3.75
N GLN A 5 -17.51 -4.10 -4.23
CA GLN A 5 -16.10 -4.39 -4.01
C GLN A 5 -15.67 -3.83 -2.66
N VAL A 6 -14.83 -4.59 -1.94
CA VAL A 6 -14.28 -4.16 -0.64
C VAL A 6 -12.83 -3.79 -0.85
N MET A 7 -12.48 -2.56 -0.47
CA MET A 7 -11.13 -2.02 -0.54
C MET A 7 -10.54 -1.93 0.86
N ALA A 8 -9.50 -2.71 1.13
CA ALA A 8 -8.79 -2.66 2.40
C ALA A 8 -7.66 -1.62 2.33
N VAL A 9 -7.52 -0.83 3.40
CA VAL A 9 -6.49 0.22 3.51
C VAL A 9 -5.21 -0.38 4.04
N VAL A 10 -4.10 -0.13 3.35
CA VAL A 10 -2.76 -0.62 3.67
C VAL A 10 -1.81 0.57 3.82
N ASN A 11 -1.66 1.04 5.06
CA ASN A 11 -0.76 2.15 5.37
C ASN A 11 0.68 1.65 5.53
N VAL A 12 1.57 2.12 4.68
CA VAL A 12 3.01 1.80 4.73
C VAL A 12 3.81 2.96 5.34
N THR A 13 3.37 3.41 6.51
CA THR A 13 4.02 4.47 7.29
C THR A 13 4.85 3.89 8.45
N PRO A 14 5.91 4.58 8.92
CA PRO A 14 6.75 4.11 10.03
C PRO A 14 5.99 3.84 11.32
N ASP A 15 4.89 4.55 11.56
CA ASP A 15 4.08 4.43 12.76
C ASP A 15 3.12 3.22 12.73
N SER A 16 3.00 2.55 11.58
CA SER A 16 2.04 1.45 11.41
C SER A 16 2.57 0.12 11.97
N PHE A 17 3.89 -0.08 12.05
CA PHE A 17 4.51 -1.32 12.55
C PHE A 17 5.85 -1.00 13.25
N SER A 18 5.91 -1.31 14.55
CA SER A 18 7.00 -0.93 15.45
C SER A 18 8.32 -1.65 15.15
N ASP A 19 9.30 -0.95 14.55
CA ASP A 19 10.75 -1.06 14.84
C ASP A 19 11.61 -0.23 13.85
N GLY A 20 11.42 1.10 13.85
CA GLY A 20 12.45 2.01 13.29
C GLY A 20 12.37 2.30 11.79
N GLY A 21 11.18 2.26 11.18
CA GLY A 21 10.94 2.80 9.84
C GLY A 21 11.45 1.94 8.69
N ARG A 22 11.94 0.73 8.96
CA ARG A 22 12.11 -0.31 7.95
C ARG A 22 10.90 -1.22 8.00
N PHE A 23 10.10 -1.09 6.97
CA PHE A 23 9.04 -2.00 6.65
C PHE A 23 9.62 -3.39 6.35
N ASP A 24 9.27 -4.40 7.16
CA ASP A 24 9.54 -5.78 6.77
C ASP A 24 8.50 -6.19 5.72
N SER A 25 8.97 -6.50 4.51
CA SER A 25 8.11 -6.93 3.42
C SER A 25 7.35 -8.22 3.74
N GLU A 26 7.86 -9.06 4.65
CA GLU A 26 7.19 -10.30 5.05
C GLU A 26 5.91 -10.01 5.85
N ASP A 27 5.96 -9.09 6.81
CA ASP A 27 4.80 -8.72 7.65
C ASP A 27 3.67 -8.10 6.82
N LEU A 28 3.98 -7.25 5.85
CA LEU A 28 2.99 -6.70 4.92
C LEU A 28 2.26 -7.76 4.15
N VAL A 29 3.00 -8.70 3.60
CA VAL A 29 2.45 -9.71 2.71
C VAL A 29 1.49 -10.60 3.48
N GLU A 30 1.79 -10.95 4.73
CA GLU A 30 0.87 -11.70 5.58
C GLU A 30 -0.39 -10.89 5.93
N VAL A 31 -0.25 -9.60 6.27
CA VAL A 31 -1.41 -8.72 6.49
C VAL A 31 -2.27 -8.60 5.22
N ALA A 32 -1.65 -8.39 4.06
CA ALA A 32 -2.33 -8.28 2.78
C ALA A 32 -3.08 -9.58 2.41
N LYS A 33 -2.44 -10.75 2.62
CA LYS A 33 -3.08 -12.06 2.44
C LYS A 33 -4.28 -12.19 3.36
N GLN A 34 -4.15 -11.82 4.63
CA GLN A 34 -5.25 -11.89 5.58
C GLN A 34 -6.42 -10.99 5.16
N MET A 35 -6.15 -9.75 4.71
CA MET A 35 -7.19 -8.84 4.20
C MET A 35 -7.95 -9.44 3.02
N VAL A 36 -7.26 -10.10 2.09
CA VAL A 36 -7.89 -10.79 0.96
C VAL A 36 -8.72 -11.99 1.43
N LEU A 37 -8.20 -12.78 2.38
CA LEU A 37 -8.94 -13.88 3.00
C LEU A 37 -10.21 -13.40 3.71
N ASP A 38 -10.17 -12.21 4.31
CA ASP A 38 -11.30 -11.57 4.98
C ASP A 38 -12.31 -10.93 3.99
N GLY A 39 -12.01 -10.97 2.69
CA GLY A 39 -12.93 -10.58 1.61
C GLY A 39 -12.59 -9.28 0.89
N ALA A 40 -11.41 -8.68 1.13
CA ALA A 40 -10.95 -7.55 0.33
C ALA A 40 -10.65 -7.98 -1.11
N THR A 41 -11.20 -7.24 -2.08
CA THR A 41 -10.93 -7.45 -3.50
C THR A 41 -9.96 -6.41 -4.07
N ILE A 42 -9.77 -5.30 -3.34
CA ILE A 42 -8.82 -4.23 -3.65
C ILE A 42 -7.97 -3.96 -2.41
N LEU A 43 -6.66 -3.77 -2.58
CA LEU A 43 -5.76 -3.28 -1.55
C LEU A 43 -5.31 -1.86 -1.91
N ASP A 44 -5.56 -0.89 -1.04
CA ASP A 44 -5.24 0.52 -1.24
C ASP A 44 -4.00 0.90 -0.44
N ILE A 45 -2.86 1.02 -1.13
CA ILE A 45 -1.54 1.19 -0.52
C ILE A 45 -1.19 2.68 -0.47
N GLY A 46 -1.02 3.21 0.75
CA GLY A 46 -0.67 4.62 0.99
C GLY A 46 0.62 4.77 1.80
N GLY A 47 1.56 5.58 1.29
CA GLY A 47 2.83 5.87 1.97
C GLY A 47 2.87 7.17 2.77
N GLU A 48 1.81 7.98 2.65
CA GLU A 48 1.63 9.25 3.31
C GLU A 48 0.34 9.24 4.12
N SER A 49 0.40 9.68 5.39
CA SER A 49 -0.81 9.85 6.18
C SER A 49 -1.51 11.14 5.78
N THR A 50 -2.81 11.08 5.54
CA THR A 50 -3.68 12.25 5.28
C THR A 50 -4.53 12.62 6.50
N GLY A 51 -4.25 12.01 7.66
CA GLY A 51 -4.98 12.24 8.91
C GLY A 51 -4.69 13.60 9.56
N PRO A 52 -5.53 14.09 10.48
CA PRO A 52 -5.31 15.37 11.17
C PRO A 52 -3.95 15.43 11.88
N GLY A 53 -3.16 16.46 11.57
CA GLY A 53 -1.84 16.68 12.19
C GLY A 53 -0.68 15.89 11.56
N SER A 54 -0.95 15.15 10.47
CA SER A 54 0.10 14.58 9.62
C SER A 54 0.97 15.68 9.00
N ARG A 55 2.22 15.33 8.71
CA ARG A 55 3.12 16.16 7.92
C ARG A 55 3.29 15.53 6.56
N ASP A 56 3.32 16.38 5.54
CA ASP A 56 3.66 15.97 4.19
C ASP A 56 5.01 15.24 4.20
N VAL A 57 5.07 14.11 3.48
CA VAL A 57 6.32 13.39 3.22
C VAL A 57 6.89 13.82 1.88
N SER A 58 8.22 13.79 1.78
CA SER A 58 8.88 14.05 0.50
C SER A 58 8.49 13.02 -0.56
N LEU A 59 8.58 13.39 -1.83
CA LEU A 59 8.36 12.47 -2.95
C LEU A 59 9.23 11.22 -2.82
N GLU A 60 10.51 11.41 -2.49
CA GLU A 60 11.49 10.34 -2.34
C GLU A 60 11.10 9.38 -1.21
N GLU A 61 10.63 9.92 -0.09
CA GLU A 61 10.20 9.13 1.06
C GLU A 61 8.95 8.31 0.77
N GLU A 62 7.95 8.89 0.09
CA GLU A 62 6.75 8.15 -0.30
C GLU A 62 7.08 7.03 -1.31
N LEU A 63 7.93 7.32 -2.31
CA LEU A 63 8.40 6.31 -3.26
C LEU A 63 9.13 5.15 -2.58
N LEU A 64 9.99 5.45 -1.60
CA LEU A 64 10.73 4.44 -0.83
C LEU A 64 9.82 3.53 0.00
N ARG A 65 8.61 3.99 0.34
CA ARG A 65 7.61 3.22 1.08
C ARG A 65 6.71 2.42 0.15
N VAL A 66 6.11 3.08 -0.84
CA VAL A 66 5.03 2.53 -1.67
C VAL A 66 5.56 1.54 -2.71
N VAL A 67 6.67 1.84 -3.38
CA VAL A 67 7.16 1.01 -4.50
C VAL A 67 7.57 -0.40 -4.03
N PRO A 68 8.35 -0.58 -2.94
CA PRO A 68 8.68 -1.92 -2.44
C PRO A 68 7.44 -2.68 -1.95
N ALA A 69 6.50 -1.99 -1.30
CA ALA A 69 5.25 -2.58 -0.82
C ALA A 69 4.40 -3.14 -1.95
N ILE A 70 4.16 -2.36 -3.01
CA ILE A 70 3.41 -2.81 -4.19
C ILE A 70 4.08 -4.03 -4.83
N ARG A 71 5.41 -4.02 -4.99
CA ARG A 71 6.14 -5.16 -5.57
C ARG A 71 5.99 -6.43 -4.74
N ALA A 72 6.10 -6.32 -3.42
CA ALA A 72 5.94 -7.45 -2.51
C ALA A 72 4.51 -8.03 -2.58
N VAL A 73 3.50 -7.16 -2.55
CA VAL A 73 2.08 -7.56 -2.64
C VAL A 73 1.78 -8.19 -4.00
N ARG A 74 2.19 -7.56 -5.11
CA ARG A 74 1.98 -8.11 -6.47
C ARG A 74 2.65 -9.46 -6.65
N ALA A 75 3.84 -9.66 -6.09
CA ALA A 75 4.53 -10.94 -6.16
C ALA A 75 3.81 -12.05 -5.38
N ALA A 76 3.23 -11.73 -4.22
CA ALA A 76 2.53 -12.69 -3.38
C ALA A 76 1.06 -12.93 -3.78
N LEU A 77 0.40 -11.92 -4.34
CA LEU A 77 -1.02 -11.89 -4.68
C LEU A 77 -1.19 -11.40 -6.14
N PRO A 78 -0.85 -12.23 -7.14
CA PRO A 78 -0.78 -11.80 -8.53
C PRO A 78 -2.12 -11.33 -9.12
N ASP A 79 -3.25 -11.77 -8.56
CA ASP A 79 -4.59 -11.49 -9.07
C ASP A 79 -5.33 -10.38 -8.30
N VAL A 80 -4.80 -9.89 -7.17
CA VAL A 80 -5.47 -8.84 -6.40
C VAL A 80 -5.38 -7.50 -7.12
N ILE A 81 -6.44 -6.69 -7.06
CA ILE A 81 -6.39 -5.31 -7.56
C ILE A 81 -5.63 -4.48 -6.53
N ILE A 82 -4.64 -3.72 -6.99
CA ILE A 82 -3.87 -2.83 -6.14
C ILE A 82 -4.22 -1.39 -6.54
N SER A 83 -4.69 -0.63 -5.56
CA SER A 83 -4.85 0.82 -5.65
C SER A 83 -3.67 1.48 -4.94
N VAL A 84 -3.31 2.68 -5.38
CA VAL A 84 -2.32 3.52 -4.71
C VAL A 84 -3.00 4.80 -4.22
N ASP A 85 -2.93 5.05 -2.91
CA ASP A 85 -3.41 6.27 -2.30
C ASP A 85 -2.30 7.31 -2.34
N THR A 86 -2.30 8.12 -3.41
CA THR A 86 -1.36 9.23 -3.59
C THR A 86 -1.96 10.34 -4.44
N TRP A 87 -1.56 11.57 -4.17
CA TRP A 87 -1.85 12.75 -5.00
C TRP A 87 -0.62 13.19 -5.82
N LYS A 88 0.55 12.58 -5.59
CA LYS A 88 1.80 12.92 -6.29
C LYS A 88 1.90 12.10 -7.58
N SER A 89 1.91 12.78 -8.73
CA SER A 89 1.83 12.13 -10.04
C SER A 89 2.98 11.15 -10.32
N GLU A 90 4.15 11.44 -9.76
CA GLU A 90 5.37 10.66 -9.86
C GLU A 90 5.28 9.36 -9.05
N VAL A 91 4.63 9.39 -7.88
CA VAL A 91 4.33 8.19 -7.09
C VAL A 91 3.32 7.32 -7.82
N ALA A 92 2.24 7.91 -8.35
CA ALA A 92 1.24 7.19 -9.13
C ALA A 92 1.86 6.49 -10.35
N ARG A 93 2.76 7.17 -11.08
CA ARG A 93 3.49 6.57 -12.20
C ARG A 93 4.35 5.39 -11.77
N ALA A 94 5.15 5.56 -10.72
CA ALA A 94 6.02 4.51 -10.21
C ALA A 94 5.23 3.29 -9.66
N ALA A 95 4.07 3.55 -9.06
CA ALA A 95 3.15 2.51 -8.60
C ALA A 95 2.62 1.64 -9.74
N LEU A 96 2.17 2.26 -10.84
CA LEU A 96 1.74 1.54 -12.05
C LEU A 96 2.88 0.68 -12.63
N GLU A 97 4.10 1.23 -12.70
CA GLU A 97 5.30 0.49 -13.15
C GLU A 97 5.66 -0.67 -12.21
N ALA A 98 5.37 -0.54 -10.91
CA ALA A 98 5.57 -1.59 -9.91
C ALA A 98 4.49 -2.68 -9.93
N GLY A 99 3.40 -2.47 -10.67
CA GLY A 99 2.31 -3.43 -10.82
C GLY A 99 1.10 -3.16 -9.94
N ALA A 100 0.87 -1.89 -9.55
CA ALA A 100 -0.45 -1.47 -9.07
C ALA A 100 -1.52 -1.78 -10.14
#